data_AF-A0A0R3I561-F1
#
_entry.id   AF-A0A0R3I561-F1
#
_cell.length_a   1.000
_cell.length_b   1.000
_cell.length_c   1.000
_cell.angle_alpha   90.00
_cell.angle_beta   90.00
_cell.angle_gamma   90.00
#
_symmetry.space_group_name_H-M   'P 1'
#
loop_
_entity.id
_entity.type
_entity.pdbx_description
1 polymer ?
#
loop_
_entity_poly.entity_id
_entity_poly.type
_entity_poly.pdbx_seq_one_letter_code
_entity_poly.pdbx_strand_id
1 'polypeptide(L)'
;MTLPAVREPVDVARLIKDWLKADADLAARFPELSFVLELPADWTLDSDPVLVIADDGSTLDMWPVATDPTIRGTSWTSGREPKYAYAVMARLLTARIPGVAAIRPGAAFLEARDKRTGGDLISFTVLTRARTR
;
A
#
# COMPACT_ATOMS: atom_id res chain seq x y z
N MET A 1 -24.03 -2.98 -33.40
CA MET A 1 -22.76 -2.37 -32.96
C MET A 1 -22.77 -2.29 -31.45
N THR A 2 -21.91 -3.03 -30.78
CA THR A 2 -21.66 -2.88 -29.34
C THR A 2 -20.71 -1.69 -29.18
N LEU A 3 -21.07 -0.71 -28.35
CA LEU A 3 -20.15 0.37 -28.00
C LEU A 3 -18.90 -0.25 -27.36
N PRO A 4 -17.68 0.26 -27.65
CA PRO A 4 -16.48 -0.21 -26.97
C PRO A 4 -16.64 0.02 -25.47
N ALA A 5 -16.27 -0.98 -24.66
CA ALA A 5 -16.26 -0.85 -23.21
C ALA A 5 -15.36 0.34 -22.82
N VAL A 6 -15.93 1.33 -22.12
CA VAL A 6 -15.20 2.47 -21.57
C VAL A 6 -14.32 1.92 -20.45
N ARG A 7 -13.00 2.02 -20.62
CA ARG A 7 -12.03 1.58 -19.61
C ARG A 7 -11.72 2.74 -18.67
N GLU A 8 -12.05 2.60 -17.39
CA GLU A 8 -11.76 3.62 -16.38
C GLU A 8 -10.45 3.35 -15.62
N PRO A 9 -9.69 4.41 -15.31
CA PRO A 9 -8.53 4.34 -14.43
C PRO A 9 -8.94 3.86 -13.03
N VAL A 10 -8.09 3.04 -12.44
CA VAL A 10 -8.31 2.48 -11.11
C VAL A 10 -7.21 2.94 -10.18
N ASP A 11 -7.59 3.59 -9.10
CA ASP A 11 -6.69 3.93 -7.99
C ASP A 11 -6.37 2.66 -7.19
N VAL A 12 -5.26 2.01 -7.56
CA VAL A 12 -4.83 0.74 -6.96
C VAL A 12 -4.40 0.93 -5.50
N ALA A 13 -3.77 2.06 -5.16
CA ALA A 13 -3.37 2.35 -3.80
C ALA A 13 -4.59 2.42 -2.87
N ARG A 14 -5.66 3.11 -3.30
CA ARG A 14 -6.93 3.15 -2.55
C ARG A 14 -7.58 1.78 -2.43
N LEU A 15 -7.63 0.99 -3.50
CA LEU A 15 -8.16 -0.38 -3.44
C LEU A 15 -7.42 -1.24 -2.42
N ILE A 16 -6.08 -1.18 -2.42
CA ILE A 16 -5.25 -1.96 -1.50
C ILE A 16 -5.46 -1.48 -0.06
N LYS A 17 -5.43 -0.18 0.19
CA LYS A 17 -5.67 0.38 1.53
C LYS A 17 -7.05 0.00 2.07
N ASP A 18 -8.10 0.16 1.26
CA ASP A 18 -9.47 -0.18 1.68
C ASP A 18 -9.59 -1.67 2.01
N TRP A 19 -8.95 -2.53 1.21
CA TRP A 19 -8.92 -3.96 1.46
C TRP A 19 -8.14 -4.34 2.73
N LEU A 20 -6.94 -3.75 2.94
CA LEU A 20 -6.15 -3.98 4.15
C LEU A 20 -6.88 -3.52 5.41
N LYS A 21 -7.56 -2.37 5.35
CA LYS A 21 -8.38 -1.86 6.45
C LYS A 21 -9.54 -2.79 6.81
N ALA A 22 -10.08 -3.53 5.83
CA ALA A 22 -11.15 -4.49 6.04
C ALA A 22 -10.65 -5.91 6.39
N ASP A 23 -9.33 -6.13 6.46
CA ASP A 23 -8.75 -7.44 6.75
C ASP A 23 -8.86 -7.77 8.25
N ALA A 24 -9.69 -8.77 8.58
CA ALA A 24 -9.96 -9.15 9.96
C ALA A 24 -8.74 -9.75 10.67
N ASP A 25 -7.85 -10.44 9.95
CA ASP A 25 -6.66 -11.05 10.55
C ASP A 25 -5.65 -9.98 10.95
N LEU A 26 -5.44 -8.98 10.08
CA LEU A 26 -4.59 -7.84 10.39
C LEU A 26 -5.20 -6.97 11.50
N ALA A 27 -6.50 -6.72 11.47
CA ALA A 27 -7.18 -5.94 12.51
C ALA A 27 -7.12 -6.63 13.90
N ALA A 28 -7.24 -7.96 13.95
CA ALA A 28 -7.10 -8.71 15.19
C ALA A 28 -5.65 -8.75 15.71
N ARG A 29 -4.68 -8.78 14.80
CA ARG A 29 -3.25 -8.87 15.14
C ARG A 29 -2.63 -7.52 15.52
N PHE A 30 -3.08 -6.44 14.89
CA PHE A 30 -2.56 -5.09 15.05
C PHE A 30 -3.70 -4.06 15.15
N PRO A 31 -4.50 -4.08 16.23
CA PRO A 31 -5.64 -3.17 16.38
C PRO A 31 -5.27 -1.69 16.38
N GLU A 32 -4.01 -1.36 16.69
CA GLU A 32 -3.44 -0.01 16.67
C GLU A 32 -3.03 0.47 15.27
N LEU A 33 -2.82 -0.44 14.31
CA LEU A 33 -2.28 -0.07 13.01
C LEU A 33 -3.36 0.55 12.11
N SER A 34 -3.14 1.78 11.66
CA SER A 34 -3.99 2.43 10.67
C SER A 34 -3.43 2.32 9.25
N PHE A 35 -4.30 2.03 8.26
CA PHE A 35 -3.96 2.06 6.84
C PHE A 35 -4.46 3.33 6.17
N VAL A 36 -3.56 4.10 5.57
CA VAL A 36 -3.85 5.43 5.01
C VAL A 36 -3.19 5.62 3.63
N LEU A 37 -3.61 6.66 2.89
CA LEU A 37 -2.93 7.07 1.65
C LEU A 37 -1.86 8.14 1.88
N GLU A 38 -1.97 8.87 3.00
CA GLU A 38 -1.06 9.94 3.39
C GLU A 38 -0.87 9.90 4.91
N LEU A 39 0.34 10.19 5.38
CA LEU A 39 0.60 10.32 6.81
C LEU A 39 -0.24 11.48 7.37
N PRO A 40 -1.01 11.28 8.46
CA PRO A 40 -1.74 12.37 9.11
C PRO A 40 -0.82 13.55 9.44
N ALA A 41 -1.29 14.77 9.18
CA ALA A 41 -0.47 15.98 9.35
C ALA A 41 -0.05 16.22 10.80
N ASP A 42 -0.83 15.71 11.75
CA ASP A 42 -0.66 15.78 13.20
C ASP A 42 -0.03 14.49 13.79
N TRP A 43 0.46 13.57 12.97
CA TRP A 43 1.13 12.37 13.46
C TRP A 43 2.42 12.73 14.23
N THR A 44 2.60 12.10 15.40
CA THR A 44 3.76 12.27 16.27
C THR A 44 4.27 10.91 16.79
N LEU A 45 5.37 10.91 17.54
CA LEU A 45 5.90 9.69 18.17
C LEU A 45 4.97 9.10 19.25
N ASP A 46 3.99 9.86 19.73
CA ASP A 46 2.98 9.38 20.67
C ASP A 46 1.71 8.87 19.96
N SER A 47 1.64 9.01 18.63
CA SER A 47 0.54 8.50 17.82
C SER A 47 0.68 7.01 17.56
N ASP A 48 -0.45 6.36 17.32
CA ASP A 48 -0.46 4.96 16.90
C ASP A 48 0.30 4.75 15.56
N PRO A 49 0.82 3.53 15.32
CA PRO A 49 1.44 3.16 14.05
C PRO A 49 0.54 3.41 12.84
N VAL A 50 1.13 3.93 11.78
CA VAL A 50 0.46 4.16 10.50
C VAL A 50 1.20 3.44 9.40
N LEU A 51 0.49 2.77 8.50
CA LEU A 51 1.04 2.24 7.26
C LEU A 51 0.43 2.98 6.06
N VAL A 52 1.27 3.76 5.40
CA VAL A 52 0.94 4.54 4.20
C VAL A 52 1.05 3.63 2.98
N ILE A 53 -0.01 3.58 2.17
CA ILE A 53 -0.05 2.92 0.87
C ILE A 53 0.02 3.98 -0.22
N ALA A 54 1.15 4.04 -0.93
CA ALA A 54 1.41 5.00 -1.99
C ALA A 54 1.54 4.32 -3.35
N ASP A 55 1.14 5.02 -4.40
CA ASP A 55 1.42 4.66 -5.79
C ASP A 55 2.71 5.37 -6.24
N ASP A 56 3.75 4.59 -6.52
CA ASP A 56 5.05 5.08 -7.01
C ASP A 56 5.07 5.21 -8.55
N GLY A 57 3.92 5.03 -9.21
CA GLY A 57 3.77 5.08 -10.66
C GLY A 57 4.12 3.76 -11.33
N SER A 58 4.11 3.77 -12.67
CA SER A 58 4.48 2.61 -13.49
C SER A 58 5.70 2.92 -14.36
N THR A 59 6.33 1.87 -14.90
CA THR A 59 7.46 2.02 -15.84
C THR A 59 7.06 2.57 -17.21
N LEU A 60 5.75 2.61 -17.53
CA LEU A 60 5.23 3.08 -18.80
C LEU A 60 4.25 4.23 -18.57
N ASP A 61 4.63 5.43 -18.97
CA ASP A 61 3.79 6.63 -18.88
C ASP A 61 2.76 6.66 -20.02
N MET A 62 1.93 5.61 -20.10
CA MET A 62 0.97 5.40 -21.18
C MET A 62 -0.45 5.34 -20.64
N TRP A 63 -1.10 6.50 -20.59
CA TRP A 63 -2.53 6.59 -20.35
C TRP A 63 -3.33 6.14 -21.58
N PRO A 64 -4.45 5.39 -21.46
CA PRO A 64 -5.05 4.76 -20.27
C PRO A 64 -4.61 3.28 -20.08
N VAL A 65 -3.43 2.91 -20.56
CA VAL A 65 -2.96 1.51 -20.67
C VAL A 65 -2.15 1.06 -19.45
N ALA A 66 -1.47 1.99 -18.78
CA ALA A 66 -0.68 1.73 -17.58
C ALA A 66 -1.60 1.15 -16.50
N THR A 67 -1.49 -0.17 -16.35
CA THR A 67 -2.32 -0.98 -15.46
C THR A 67 -1.45 -1.67 -14.43
N ASP A 68 -0.20 -1.28 -14.28
CA ASP A 68 0.81 -1.96 -13.49
C ASP A 68 1.59 -1.01 -12.56
N PRO A 69 0.90 -0.24 -11.69
CA PRO A 69 1.59 0.62 -10.75
C PRO A 69 2.42 -0.19 -9.75
N THR A 70 3.55 0.38 -9.36
CA THR A 70 4.34 -0.07 -8.21
C THR A 70 3.74 0.54 -6.97
N ILE A 71 3.32 -0.30 -6.03
CA ILE A 71 2.73 0.15 -4.76
C ILE A 71 3.79 0.06 -3.68
N ARG A 72 4.00 1.17 -2.97
CA ARG A 72 4.86 1.25 -1.80
C ARG A 72 4.03 1.23 -0.53
N GLY A 73 4.37 0.32 0.37
CA GLY A 73 3.90 0.34 1.75
C GLY A 73 5.00 0.88 2.64
N THR A 74 4.72 1.89 3.47
CA THR A 74 5.67 2.44 4.44
C THR A 74 5.01 2.56 5.81
N SER A 75 5.56 1.87 6.82
CA SER A 75 5.13 2.07 8.20
C SER A 75 5.84 3.27 8.83
N TRP A 76 5.11 4.10 9.57
CA TRP A 76 5.60 5.10 10.52
C TRP A 76 5.36 4.59 11.94
N THR A 77 6.43 4.50 12.72
CA THR A 77 6.38 4.02 14.11
C THR A 77 7.29 4.85 15.02
N SER A 78 7.06 4.80 16.32
CA SER A 78 7.87 5.52 17.33
C SER A 78 9.18 4.82 17.70
N GLY A 79 9.36 3.59 17.23
CA GLY A 79 10.57 2.79 17.34
C GLY A 79 10.68 1.82 16.17
N ARG A 80 11.80 1.11 16.04
CA ARG A 80 12.02 0.13 14.97
C ARG A 80 11.09 -1.09 15.11
N GLU A 81 9.99 -1.08 14.36
CA GLU A 81 8.89 -2.06 14.44
C GLU A 81 8.60 -2.75 13.09
N PRO A 82 9.43 -3.72 12.65
CA PRO A 82 9.28 -4.39 11.35
C PRO A 82 8.02 -5.23 11.19
N LYS A 83 7.37 -5.62 12.29
CA LYS A 83 6.23 -6.55 12.30
C LYS A 83 5.08 -6.10 11.39
N TYR A 84 4.81 -4.79 11.30
CA TYR A 84 3.72 -4.24 10.50
C TYR A 84 3.99 -4.40 9.00
N ALA A 85 5.13 -3.89 8.52
CA ALA A 85 5.50 -3.98 7.12
C ALA A 85 5.61 -5.44 6.64
N TYR A 86 6.16 -6.32 7.49
CA TYR A 86 6.38 -7.73 7.15
C TYR A 86 5.05 -8.47 7.00
N ALA A 87 4.14 -8.29 7.96
CA ALA A 87 2.83 -8.91 7.91
C ALA A 87 2.01 -8.42 6.71
N VAL A 88 2.06 -7.12 6.41
CA VAL A 88 1.33 -6.53 5.28
C VAL A 88 1.90 -7.02 3.95
N MET A 89 3.22 -7.01 3.75
CA MET A 89 3.82 -7.52 2.51
C MET A 89 3.48 -9.00 2.29
N ALA A 90 3.60 -9.84 3.34
CA ALA A 90 3.22 -11.24 3.27
C ALA A 90 1.75 -11.41 2.90
N ARG A 91 0.87 -10.57 3.46
CA ARG A 91 -0.56 -10.60 3.20
C ARG A 91 -0.90 -10.19 1.76
N LEU A 92 -0.25 -9.15 1.24
CA LEU A 92 -0.40 -8.72 -0.16
C LEU A 92 0.07 -9.78 -1.16
N LEU A 93 1.11 -10.54 -0.85
CA LEU A 93 1.66 -11.57 -1.74
C LEU A 93 0.86 -12.88 -1.74
N THR A 94 0.03 -13.12 -0.72
CA THR A 94 -0.65 -14.40 -0.51
C THR A 94 -2.16 -14.33 -0.71
N ALA A 95 -2.76 -13.14 -0.61
CA ALA A 95 -4.20 -12.95 -0.70
C ALA A 95 -4.64 -12.42 -2.08
N ARG A 96 -5.90 -12.70 -2.41
CA ARG A 96 -6.56 -12.11 -3.58
C ARG A 96 -7.25 -10.81 -3.19
N ILE A 97 -6.88 -9.71 -3.86
CA ILE A 97 -7.51 -8.40 -3.69
C ILE A 97 -8.50 -8.15 -4.84
N PRO A 98 -9.80 -7.91 -4.57
CA PRO A 98 -10.77 -7.55 -5.60
C PRO A 98 -10.33 -6.31 -6.40
N GLY A 99 -10.44 -6.38 -7.74
CA GLY A 99 -9.99 -5.29 -8.63
C GLY A 99 -8.50 -5.32 -8.99
N VAL A 100 -7.69 -6.12 -8.29
CA VAL A 100 -6.27 -6.35 -8.64
C VAL A 100 -6.16 -7.72 -9.35
N ALA A 101 -5.52 -7.72 -10.52
CA ALA A 101 -5.28 -8.92 -11.31
C ALA A 101 -4.11 -9.75 -10.78
N ALA A 102 -3.03 -9.10 -10.36
CA ALA A 102 -1.84 -9.75 -9.82
C ALA A 102 -1.10 -8.82 -8.86
N ILE A 103 -0.44 -9.42 -7.86
CA ILE A 103 0.56 -8.78 -7.00
C ILE A 103 1.81 -9.64 -7.07
N ARG A 104 2.96 -9.01 -7.33
CA ARG A 104 4.27 -9.67 -7.42
C ARG A 104 5.27 -8.98 -6.48
N PRO A 105 6.32 -9.69 -6.04
CA PRO A 105 7.38 -9.08 -5.25
C PRO A 105 7.99 -7.86 -5.96
N GLY A 106 8.17 -6.77 -5.22
CA GLY A 106 8.99 -5.62 -5.61
C GLY A 106 10.27 -5.57 -4.78
N ALA A 107 10.64 -4.37 -4.32
CA ALA A 107 11.75 -4.17 -3.40
C ALA A 107 11.41 -4.72 -2.01
N ALA A 108 12.41 -5.34 -1.38
CA ALA A 108 12.34 -5.78 0.01
C ALA A 108 12.36 -4.58 0.98
N PHE A 109 12.47 -4.88 2.28
CA PHE A 109 12.39 -3.88 3.34
C PHE A 109 13.58 -2.92 3.35
N LEU A 110 13.28 -1.63 3.28
CA LEU A 110 14.21 -0.53 3.44
C LEU A 110 13.85 0.22 4.71
N GLU A 111 14.83 0.37 5.59
CA GLU A 111 14.68 1.08 6.85
C GLU A 111 15.20 2.51 6.72
N ALA A 112 14.50 3.46 7.32
CA ALA A 112 14.90 4.86 7.37
C ALA A 112 14.35 5.52 8.64
N ARG A 113 14.70 6.80 8.83
CA ARG A 113 14.07 7.64 9.85
C ARG A 113 13.63 8.94 9.22
N ASP A 114 12.36 9.29 9.41
CA ASP A 114 11.81 10.55 8.93
C ASP A 114 12.41 11.72 9.74
N LYS A 115 13.12 12.61 9.07
CA LYS A 115 13.74 13.77 9.72
C LYS A 115 12.73 14.77 10.26
N ARG A 116 11.51 14.80 9.70
CA ARG A 116 10.48 15.77 10.09
C ARG A 116 9.73 15.34 11.34
N THR A 117 9.30 14.08 11.37
CA THR A 117 8.48 13.54 12.48
C THR A 117 9.31 12.78 13.51
N GLY A 118 10.54 12.38 13.16
CA GLY A 118 11.37 11.50 13.97
C GLY A 118 10.95 10.03 13.90
N GLY A 119 9.91 9.67 13.15
CA GLY A 119 9.40 8.30 13.08
C GLY A 119 10.38 7.35 12.40
N ASP A 120 10.48 6.14 12.92
CA ASP A 120 11.21 5.05 12.27
C ASP A 120 10.35 4.46 11.15
N LEU A 121 10.96 4.28 9.98
CA LEU A 121 10.30 3.92 8.75
C LEU A 121 10.74 2.54 8.28
N ILE A 122 9.78 1.75 7.79
CA ILE A 122 10.08 0.51 7.07
C ILE A 122 9.22 0.50 5.81
N SER A 123 9.88 0.58 4.66
CA SER A 123 9.26 0.62 3.35
C SER A 123 9.51 -0.66 2.57
N PHE A 124 8.53 -1.09 1.78
CA PHE A 124 8.67 -2.15 0.78
C PHE A 124 7.87 -1.78 -0.46
N THR A 125 8.11 -2.47 -1.58
CA THR A 125 7.23 -2.34 -2.75
C THR A 125 6.69 -3.68 -3.25
N VAL A 126 5.52 -3.61 -3.89
CA VAL A 126 4.95 -4.71 -4.67
C VAL A 126 4.62 -4.20 -6.06
N LEU A 127 4.81 -5.05 -7.06
CA LEU A 127 4.41 -4.77 -8.43
C LEU A 127 2.98 -5.24 -8.62
N THR A 128 2.07 -4.38 -9.06
CA THR A 128 0.66 -4.74 -9.21
C THR A 128 0.26 -4.86 -10.67
N ARG A 129 -0.91 -5.44 -10.91
CA ARG A 129 -1.64 -5.26 -12.16
C ARG A 129 -3.11 -5.01 -11.85
N ALA A 130 -3.66 -3.88 -12.24
CA ALA A 130 -5.07 -3.51 -12.11
C ALA A 130 -5.95 -4.26 -13.11
N ARG A 131 -7.20 -4.55 -12.71
CA ARG A 131 -8.27 -4.87 -13.63
C ARG A 131 -8.97 -3.56 -14.00
N THR A 132 -8.78 -3.09 -15.22
CA THR A 132 -9.58 -2.00 -15.77
C THR A 132 -11.06 -2.39 -15.76
N ARG A 133 -11.92 -1.46 -15.37
CA ARG A 133 -13.39 -1.61 -15.48
C ARG A 133 -13.84 -1.04 -16.81
#